data_AF-A0A7E4VTN9-F1
#
_entry.id   AF-A0A7E4VTN9-F1
#
_cell.length_a   1.000
_cell.length_b   1.000
_cell.length_c   1.000
_cell.angle_alpha   90.00
_cell.angle_beta   90.00
_cell.angle_gamma   90.00
#
_symmetry.space_group_name_H-M   'P 1'
#
loop_
_entity.id
_entity.type
_entity.pdbx_description
1 polymer ?
#
loop_
_entity_poly.entity_id
_entity_poly.type
_entity_poly.pdbx_seq_one_letter_code
_entity_poly.pdbx_strand_id
1 'polypeptide(L)' 'MSITPTYGITILCTALGASFQFYTYGVINPAQEVISAWINETNFERHGRYLDETSSNLFWSVVVAIVTVGGIFGALITK' A
#
# COMPACT_ATOMS: atom_id res chain seq x y z
N MET A 1 -33.42 -23.35 -7.65
CA MET A 1 -32.22 -22.62 -8.11
C MET A 1 -31.02 -23.27 -7.44
N SER A 2 -30.42 -24.29 -8.08
CA SER A 2 -29.28 -25.01 -7.50
C SER A 2 -28.03 -24.16 -7.71
N ILE A 3 -27.34 -23.79 -6.64
CA ILE A 3 -26.08 -23.06 -6.71
C ILE A 3 -25.07 -24.00 -7.38
N THR A 4 -24.77 -23.78 -8.66
CA THR A 4 -23.71 -24.50 -9.36
C THR A 4 -22.40 -24.32 -8.57
N PRO A 5 -21.62 -25.38 -8.27
CA PRO A 5 -20.45 -25.34 -7.40
C PRO A 5 -19.43 -24.25 -7.78
N THR A 6 -19.36 -23.88 -9.06
CA THR A 6 -18.58 -22.76 -9.58
C THR A 6 -18.90 -21.43 -8.88
N TYR A 7 -20.17 -21.11 -8.64
CA TYR A 7 -20.56 -19.86 -7.98
C TYR A 7 -20.09 -19.82 -6.52
N GLY A 8 -20.12 -20.96 -5.82
CA GLY A 8 -19.59 -21.05 -4.47
C GLY A 8 -18.09 -20.74 -4.41
N ILE A 9 -17.32 -21.27 -5.37
CA ILE A 9 -15.88 -21.00 -5.48
C ILE A 9 -15.63 -19.52 -5.82
N THR A 10 -16.39 -18.93 -6.75
CA THR A 10 -16.25 -17.52 -7.11
C THR A 10 -16.48 -16.59 -5.93
N ILE A 11 -17.52 -16.84 -5.12
CA ILE A 11 -17.82 -16.03 -3.92
C ILE A 11 -16.67 -16.15 -2.91
N LEU A 12 -16.19 -17.37 -2.64
CA LEU A 12 -15.07 -17.59 -1.72
C LEU A 12 -13.79 -16.89 -2.18
N CYS A 13 -13.41 -17.04 -3.45
CA CYS A 13 -12.23 -16.39 -4.01
C CYS A 13 -12.33 -14.86 -3.95
N THR A 14 -13.50 -14.31 -4.26
CA THR A 14 -13.71 -12.85 -4.23
C THR A 14 -13.66 -12.32 -2.80
N ALA A 15 -14.33 -12.98 -1.85
CA ALA A 15 -14.34 -12.59 -0.45
C ALA A 15 -12.93 -12.65 0.18
N LEU A 16 -12.18 -13.72 -0.09
CA LEU A 16 -10.81 -13.87 0.41
C LEU A 16 -9.86 -12.88 -0.28
N GLY A 17 -9.94 -12.73 -1.60
CA GLY A 17 -9.08 -11.82 -2.36
C GLY A 17 -9.28 -10.36 -1.99
N ALA A 18 -10.53 -9.91 -1.82
CA ALA A 18 -10.83 -8.55 -1.37
C ALA A 18 -10.33 -8.30 0.06
N SER A 19 -10.50 -9.28 0.95
CA SER A 19 -10.03 -9.15 2.34
C SER A 19 -8.50 -9.15 2.43
N PHE A 20 -7.82 -9.87 1.55
CA PHE A 20 -6.36 -9.91 1.51
C PHE A 20 -5.75 -8.54 1.19
N GLN A 21 -6.47 -7.65 0.49
CA GLN A 21 -5.99 -6.28 0.24
C GLN A 21 -5.79 -5.47 1.53
N PHE A 22 -6.45 -5.84 2.64
CA PHE A 22 -6.19 -5.19 3.93
C PHE A 22 -4.79 -5.49 4.49
N TYR A 23 -4.12 -6.54 4.01
CA TYR A 23 -2.76 -6.88 4.40
C TYR A 23 -1.78 -5.73 4.11
N THR A 24 -1.96 -4.98 3.02
CA THR A 24 -1.06 -3.89 2.63
C THR A 24 -0.98 -2.81 3.70
N TYR A 25 -2.09 -2.49 4.37
CA TYR A 25 -2.11 -1.54 5.49
C TYR A 25 -1.41 -2.11 6.74
N GLY A 26 -1.52 -3.42 6.96
CA GLY A 26 -0.83 -4.12 8.05
C GLY A 26 0.70 -4.13 7.90
N VAL A 27 1.21 -4.07 6.67
CA VAL A 27 2.66 -4.00 6.39
C VAL A 27 3.17 -2.56 6.39
N ILE A 28 2.40 -1.62 5.82
CA ILE A 28 2.82 -0.22 5.68
C ILE A 28 3.13 0.43 7.03
N ASN A 29 2.26 0.25 8.03
CA ASN A 29 2.42 0.91 9.33
C ASN A 29 3.73 0.54 10.05
N PRO A 30 4.07 -0.74 10.26
CA PRO A 30 5.35 -1.10 10.87
C PRO A 30 6.55 -0.80 9.97
N ALA A 31 6.38 -0.78 8.64
CA ALA A 31 7.45 -0.44 7.72
C ALA A 31 7.82 1.05 7.74
N GLN A 32 6.93 1.93 8.23
CA GLN A 32 7.13 3.37 8.28
C GLN A 32 8.45 3.75 8.95
N GLU A 33 8.72 3.19 10.13
CA GLU A 33 9.91 3.54 10.93
C GLU A 33 11.20 3.16 10.19
N VAL A 34 11.28 1.92 9.71
CA VAL A 34 12.47 1.39 9.03
C VAL A 34 12.76 2.15 7.74
N ILE A 35 11.72 2.39 6.92
CA ILE A 35 11.87 3.07 5.64
C ILE A 35 12.21 4.56 5.86
N SER A 36 11.56 5.23 6.81
CA SER A 36 11.83 6.65 7.09
C SER A 36 13.24 6.86 7.62
N ALA A 37 13.77 5.93 8.44
CA ALA A 37 15.15 5.97 8.89
C ALA A 37 16.14 5.85 7.72
N TRP A 38 15.93 4.86 6.84
CA TRP A 38 16.75 4.66 5.66
C TRP A 38 16.73 5.86 4.70
N ILE A 39 15.57 6.50 4.51
CA ILE A 39 15.45 7.72 3.69
C ILE A 39 16.24 8.87 4.31
N ASN A 40 16.17 9.03 5.64
CA ASN A 40 16.92 10.06 6.35
C ASN A 40 18.43 9.89 6.21
N GLU A 41 18.94 8.67 6.37
CA GLU A 41 20.34 8.34 6.12
C GLU A 41 20.73 8.64 4.67
N THR A 42 19.91 8.20 3.71
CA THR A 42 20.14 8.44 2.28
C THR A 42 20.19 9.94 1.96
N ASN A 43 19.32 10.75 2.57
CA ASN A 43 19.30 12.19 2.38
C ASN A 43 20.55 12.87 2.98
N PHE A 44 21.02 12.38 4.13
CA PHE A 44 22.25 12.84 4.74
C PHE A 44 23.48 12.51 3.88
N GLU A 45 23.58 11.27 3.36
CA GLU A 45 24.68 10.87 2.48
C GLU A 45 24.74 11.71 1.19
N ARG A 46 23.58 12.09 0.63
CA ARG A 46 23.49 12.84 -0.63
C ARG A 46 23.63 14.35 -0.48
N HIS A 47 23.11 14.90 0.61
CA HIS A 47 22.94 16.35 0.77
C HIS A 47 23.56 16.92 2.05
N GLY A 48 24.16 16.07 2.90
CA GLY A 48 24.81 16.47 4.15
C GLY A 48 23.84 16.92 5.25
N ARG A 49 22.54 16.64 5.11
CA ARG A 49 21.50 17.04 6.07
C ARG A 49 20.42 15.98 6.22
N TYR A 50 19.87 15.83 7.42
CA TYR A 50 18.66 15.04 7.64
C TYR A 50 17.42 15.76 7.11
N LEU A 51 16.36 15.02 6.84
CA LEU A 51 15.06 15.61 6.50
C LEU A 51 14.45 16.23 7.75
N ASP A 52 13.78 17.36 7.57
CA ASP A 52 12.90 17.88 8.60
C ASP A 52 11.62 17.02 8.69
N GLU A 53 10.94 17.12 9.83
CA GLU A 53 9.75 16.33 10.11
C GLU A 53 8.65 16.53 9.06
N THR A 54 8.50 17.74 8.53
CA THR A 54 7.46 18.05 7.53
C THR A 54 7.78 17.35 6.20
N SER A 55 9.02 17.43 5.73
CA SER A 55 9.43 16.72 4.51
C SER A 55 9.34 15.21 4.65
N SER A 56 9.73 14.66 5.80
CA SER A 56 9.62 13.23 6.09
C SER A 56 8.15 12.75 6.07
N ASN A 57 7.26 13.50 6.73
CA ASN A 57 5.82 13.19 6.76
C ASN A 57 5.18 13.32 5.37
N LEU A 58 5.57 14.33 4.58
CA LEU A 58 5.10 14.50 3.20
C LEU A 58 5.55 13.33 2.33
N PHE A 59 6.81 12.94 2.43
CA PHE A 59 7.34 11.80 1.68
C PHE A 59 6.55 10.53 2.02
N TRP A 60 6.37 10.24 3.30
CA TRP A 60 5.63 9.06 3.73
C TRP A 60 4.16 9.10 3.28
N SER A 61 3.51 10.27 3.35
CA SER A 61 2.13 10.46 2.87
C SER A 61 2.00 10.14 1.38
N VAL A 62 2.99 10.53 0.56
CA VAL A 62 3.03 10.19 -0.86
C VAL A 62 3.18 8.68 -1.07
N VAL A 63 4.08 8.03 -0.33
CA VAL A 63 4.29 6.57 -0.41
C VAL A 63 2.98 5.81 -0.13
N VAL A 64 2.28 6.17 0.94
CA VAL A 64 1.01 5.52 1.31
C VAL A 64 -0.09 5.82 0.29
N ALA A 65 -0.17 7.05 -0.22
CA ALA A 65 -1.17 7.46 -1.21
C ALA A 65 -1.01 6.73 -2.55
N ILE A 66 0.20 6.35 -2.96
CA ILE A 66 0.42 5.64 -4.24
C ILE A 66 -0.32 4.29 -4.26
N VAL A 67 -0.50 3.61 -3.12
CA VAL A 67 -1.25 2.36 -3.05
C VAL A 67 -2.72 2.56 -3.46
N THR A 68 -3.37 3.61 -2.96
CA THR A 68 -4.77 3.89 -3.28
C THR A 68 -4.93 4.44 -4.70
N VAL A 69 -3.99 5.29 -5.15
CA VAL A 69 -3.94 5.78 -6.53
C VAL A 69 -3.82 4.61 -7.51
N GLY A 70 -2.92 3.65 -7.26
CA GLY A 70 -2.79 2.44 -8.07
C GLY A 70 -4.08 1.61 -8.09
N GLY A 71 -4.77 1.49 -6.95
CA GLY A 71 -6.07 0.84 -6.86
C GLY A 71 -7.14 1.50 -7.73
N ILE A 72 -7.21 2.84 -7.73
CA ILE A 72 -8.14 3.61 -8.56
C ILE A 72 -7.85 3.35 -10.05
N PHE A 73 -6.60 3.49 -10.49
CA PHE A 73 -6.25 3.24 -11.89
C PHE A 73 -6.49 1.78 -12.30
N GLY A 74 -6.16 0.82 -11.43
CA GLY A 74 -6.44 -0.60 -11.67
C GLY A 74 -7.93 -0.88 -11.85
N ALA A 75 -8.78 -0.27 -11.01
CA ALA A 75 -10.23 -0.38 -11.12
C ALA A 75 -10.77 0.25 -12.41
N LEU A 76 -10.23 1.41 -12.82
CA LEU A 76 -10.64 2.09 -14.04
C LEU A 76 -10.24 1.35 -15.32
N ILE A 77 -9.12 0.60 -15.30
CA ILE A 77 -8.59 -0.13 -16.46
C ILE A 77 -9.18 -1.55 -16.55
N THR A 78 -9.69 -2.09 -15.44
CA THR A 78 -10.32 -3.42 -15.40
C THR A 78 -11.60 -3.42 -16.24
N LYS A 79 -11.72 -4.38 -17.15
CA LYS A 79 -12.88 -4.56 -18.05
C LYS A 79 -14.11 -5.08 -17.33
#